data_AF-A0A842URX4-F1
#
_entry.id   AF-A0A842URX4-F1
#
_cell.length_a   1.000
_cell.length_b   1.000
_cell.length_c   1.000
_cell.angle_alpha   90.00
_cell.angle_beta   90.00
_cell.angle_gamma   90.00
#
_symmetry.space_group_name_H-M   'P 1'
#
loop_
_entity.id
_entity.type
_entity.pdbx_description
1 polymer ?
#
loop_
_entity_poly.entity_id
_entity_poly.type
_entity_poly.pdbx_seq_one_letter_code
_entity_poly.pdbx_strand_id
1 'polypeptide(L)'
;MKLFKNKKGFDWAFLIVGVTILCLGFLYVQLDKKMTAFETPIGQMQMDLIGKVQQSENLLFYMDQSGRLAACDTVYELGKKGGFSGSSPCGTTLPMPAIGALGSVELNYWVKGDKKCYENVNFYDEFKGLFKNFFYTRLNRYNFIKGNFYFVQGNQEFMITDDKVVGSGLRNIELEFVSAGKTIGIGRYSFKPSFALDFKTGLNDYFKLSSAVDSLVSCKETMQECINSLDTPGLKWNFQRFDPSLYVFAVEQDINCRFKGPKPRIMFAVEKPVTVPGVLTPPVPAPPVPGT
;
A
#
# COMPACT_ATOMS: atom_id res chain seq x y z
N MET A 1 73.65 21.86 54.99
CA MET A 1 73.40 20.60 54.27
C MET A 1 74.09 20.68 52.91
N LYS A 2 75.30 20.12 52.77
CA LYS A 2 76.10 20.13 51.52
C LYS A 2 75.82 18.85 50.74
N LEU A 3 74.66 18.76 50.12
CA LEU A 3 74.41 17.82 49.02
C LEU A 3 74.97 18.46 47.74
N PHE A 4 75.45 17.65 46.80
CA PHE A 4 76.14 18.04 45.55
C PHE A 4 77.66 18.26 45.66
N LYS A 5 78.39 17.16 45.81
CA LYS A 5 79.81 17.10 45.42
C LYS A 5 80.18 15.81 44.68
N ASN A 6 79.25 15.27 43.88
CA ASN A 6 79.57 14.20 42.93
C ASN A 6 79.35 14.72 41.50
N LYS A 7 80.37 15.39 40.95
CA LYS A 7 80.32 16.00 39.60
C LYS A 7 79.94 14.98 38.51
N LYS A 8 80.30 13.71 38.68
CA LYS A 8 79.99 12.63 37.73
C LYS A 8 78.49 12.32 37.62
N GLY A 9 77.70 12.52 38.68
CA GLY A 9 76.26 12.25 38.65
C GLY A 9 75.47 13.34 37.92
N PHE A 10 76.01 14.56 37.87
CA PHE A 10 75.39 15.69 37.18
C PHE A 10 75.44 15.49 35.66
N ASP A 11 76.57 15.04 35.12
CA ASP A 11 76.74 14.77 33.68
C ASP A 11 75.80 13.64 33.18
N TRP A 12 75.61 12.61 34.00
CA TRP A 12 74.66 11.52 33.69
C TRP A 12 73.20 11.98 33.65
N ALA A 13 72.83 12.95 34.48
CA ALA A 13 71.47 13.49 34.48
C ALA A 13 71.15 14.20 33.15
N PHE A 14 72.08 15.00 32.62
CA PHE A 14 71.90 15.64 31.31
C PHE A 14 71.84 14.64 30.15
N LEU A 15 72.63 13.57 30.21
CA LEU A 15 72.60 12.52 29.19
C LEU A 15 71.23 11.82 29.18
N ILE A 16 70.70 11.45 30.35
CA ILE A 16 69.38 10.81 30.46
C ILE A 16 68.27 11.75 29.97
N VAL A 17 68.32 13.03 30.34
CA VAL A 17 67.35 14.03 29.85
C VAL A 17 67.44 14.17 28.33
N GLY A 18 68.65 14.26 27.77
CA GLY A 18 68.87 14.35 26.31
C GLY A 18 68.34 13.13 25.55
N VAL A 19 68.61 11.91 26.05
CA VAL A 19 68.09 10.67 25.46
C VAL A 19 66.57 10.60 25.55
N THR A 20 65.98 11.07 26.65
CA THR A 20 64.52 11.12 26.83
C THR A 20 63.87 12.07 25.84
N ILE A 21 64.43 13.27 25.65
CA ILE A 21 63.93 14.24 24.66
C ILE A 21 64.05 13.67 23.24
N LEU A 22 65.17 13.03 22.89
CA LEU A 22 65.36 12.39 21.59
C LEU A 22 64.35 11.25 21.37
N CYS A 23 64.10 10.40 22.38
CA CYS A 23 63.10 9.35 22.30
C CYS A 23 61.69 9.93 22.10
N LEU A 24 61.32 10.96 22.86
CA LEU A 24 60.02 11.61 22.73
C LEU A 24 59.85 12.27 21.35
N GLY A 25 60.89 12.93 20.83
CA GLY A 25 60.88 13.51 19.49
C GLY A 25 60.72 12.47 18.38
N PHE A 26 61.45 11.34 18.48
CA PHE A 26 61.31 10.23 17.53
C PHE A 26 59.91 9.61 17.59
N LEU A 27 59.38 9.41 18.80
CA LEU A 27 58.06 8.85 19.03
C LEU A 27 56.97 9.79 18.47
N TYR A 28 57.11 11.10 18.66
CA TYR A 28 56.23 12.11 18.07
C TYR A 28 56.22 12.05 16.54
N VAL A 29 57.39 11.99 15.88
CA VAL A 29 57.47 11.90 14.40
C VAL A 29 56.87 10.60 13.87
N GLN A 30 57.07 9.47 14.58
CA GLN A 30 56.43 8.19 14.24
C GLN A 30 54.91 8.26 14.38
N LEU A 31 54.42 8.95 15.41
CA LEU A 31 52.99 9.09 15.69
C LEU A 31 52.33 10.03 14.68
N ASP A 32 52.97 11.15 14.33
CA ASP A 32 52.51 12.11 13.33
C ASP A 32 52.37 11.45 11.95
N LYS A 33 53.41 10.72 11.50
CA LYS A 33 53.36 9.96 10.23
C LYS A 33 52.25 8.92 10.19
N LYS A 34 51.93 8.30 11.33
CA LYS A 34 50.82 7.34 11.44
C LYS A 34 49.47 8.04 11.52
N MET A 35 49.36 9.19 12.17
CA MET A 35 48.11 9.96 12.25
C MET A 35 47.75 10.57 10.90
N THR A 36 48.73 11.04 10.12
CA THR A 36 48.50 11.52 8.74
C THR A 36 48.15 10.40 7.75
N ALA A 37 48.41 9.13 8.09
CA ALA A 37 48.10 7.99 7.23
C ALA A 37 46.64 7.53 7.32
N PHE A 38 45.89 8.01 8.31
CA PHE A 38 44.45 7.76 8.38
C PHE A 38 43.73 8.85 7.57
N GLU A 39 43.37 8.56 6.32
CA GLU A 39 42.55 9.44 5.47
C GLU A 39 41.15 9.72 6.06
N THR A 40 40.75 8.95 7.08
CA THR A 40 39.49 9.13 7.81
C THR A 40 39.75 9.30 9.30
N PRO A 41 39.11 10.28 9.98
CA PRO A 41 39.26 10.45 11.41
C PRO A 41 38.77 9.19 12.14
N ILE A 42 39.51 8.75 13.16
CA ILE A 42 39.12 7.62 14.02
C ILE A 42 37.72 7.91 14.59
N GLY A 43 36.76 7.02 14.34
CA GLY A 43 35.35 7.24 14.71
C GLY A 43 34.42 7.52 13.53
N GLN A 44 34.95 7.98 12.38
CA GLN A 44 34.13 8.34 11.22
C GLN A 44 33.35 7.13 10.68
N MET A 45 34.03 5.98 10.56
CA MET A 45 33.39 4.75 10.08
C MET A 45 32.24 4.31 11.00
N GLN A 46 32.39 4.44 12.32
CA GLN A 46 31.35 4.12 13.29
C GLN A 46 30.15 5.08 13.14
N MET A 47 30.42 6.38 12.99
CA MET A 47 29.36 7.38 12.78
C MET A 47 28.65 7.20 11.45
N ASP A 48 29.38 6.88 10.38
CA ASP A 48 28.83 6.58 9.06
C ASP A 48 27.94 5.34 9.11
N LEU A 49 28.38 4.29 9.83
CA LEU A 49 27.59 3.08 10.02
C LEU A 49 26.28 3.38 10.76
N ILE A 50 26.33 4.13 11.85
CA ILE A 50 25.13 4.54 12.60
C ILE A 50 24.20 5.37 11.72
N GLY A 51 24.75 6.34 10.98
CA GLY A 51 23.98 7.18 10.06
C GLY A 51 23.31 6.36 8.96
N LYS A 52 23.98 5.34 8.43
CA LYS A 52 23.42 4.44 7.41
C LYS A 52 22.35 3.52 7.95
N VAL A 53 22.49 3.04 9.19
CA VAL A 53 21.42 2.30 9.88
C VAL A 53 20.18 3.18 10.03
N GLN A 54 20.30 4.40 10.55
CA GLN A 54 19.18 5.33 10.68
C GLN A 54 18.55 5.68 9.32
N GLN A 55 19.38 5.89 8.30
CA GLN A 55 18.92 6.11 6.93
C GLN A 55 18.13 4.91 6.39
N SER A 56 18.61 3.69 6.65
CA SER A 56 17.91 2.46 6.29
C SER A 56 16.55 2.38 6.97
N GLU A 57 16.47 2.56 8.29
CA GLU A 57 15.23 2.48 9.08
C GLU A 57 14.18 3.49 8.61
N ASN A 58 14.61 4.72 8.35
CA ASN A 58 13.73 5.75 7.79
C ASN A 58 13.18 5.32 6.42
N LEU A 59 14.05 4.79 5.55
CA LEU A 59 13.62 4.27 4.25
C LEU A 59 12.64 3.11 4.41
N LEU A 60 12.89 2.18 5.35
CA LEU A 60 11.99 1.05 5.64
C LEU A 60 10.60 1.56 6.02
N PHE A 61 10.56 2.51 6.94
CA PHE A 61 9.33 3.14 7.42
C PHE A 61 8.56 3.80 6.27
N TYR A 62 9.23 4.58 5.42
CA TYR A 62 8.58 5.20 4.27
C TYR A 62 8.05 4.17 3.28
N MET A 63 8.81 3.11 2.99
CA MET A 63 8.36 2.04 2.08
C MET A 63 7.12 1.31 2.60
N ASP A 64 7.08 1.04 3.91
CA ASP A 64 5.91 0.44 4.58
C ASP A 64 4.69 1.36 4.50
N GLN A 65 4.85 2.64 4.86
CA GLN A 65 3.76 3.60 4.80
C GLN A 65 3.27 3.84 3.37
N SER A 66 4.17 3.98 2.39
CA SER A 66 3.80 4.12 0.98
C SER A 66 3.05 2.89 0.46
N GLY A 67 3.50 1.68 0.82
CA GLY A 67 2.81 0.44 0.49
C GLY A 67 1.41 0.37 1.09
N ARG A 68 1.28 0.71 2.38
CA ARG A 68 -0.03 0.77 3.06
C ARG A 68 -0.97 1.79 2.42
N LEU A 69 -0.48 2.98 2.11
CA LEU A 69 -1.28 4.04 1.48
C LEU A 69 -1.70 3.63 0.06
N ALA A 70 -0.78 3.08 -0.74
CA ALA A 70 -1.07 2.55 -2.07
C ALA A 70 -2.12 1.45 -2.04
N ALA A 71 -2.04 0.53 -1.07
CA ALA A 71 -3.04 -0.51 -0.86
C ALA A 71 -4.40 0.11 -0.51
N CYS A 72 -4.46 1.05 0.43
CA CYS A 72 -5.67 1.76 0.80
C CYS A 72 -6.33 2.49 -0.38
N ASP A 73 -5.54 3.27 -1.12
CA ASP A 73 -6.00 3.96 -2.34
C ASP A 73 -6.53 2.98 -3.38
N THR A 74 -5.86 1.85 -3.53
CA THR A 74 -6.26 0.81 -4.48
C THR A 74 -7.62 0.23 -4.11
N VAL A 75 -7.83 -0.14 -2.85
CA VAL A 75 -9.12 -0.70 -2.43
C VAL A 75 -10.22 0.35 -2.50
N TYR A 76 -9.92 1.60 -2.15
CA TYR A 76 -10.86 2.70 -2.29
C TYR A 76 -11.32 2.90 -3.74
N GLU A 77 -10.37 2.91 -4.69
CA GLU A 77 -10.68 3.06 -6.12
C GLU A 77 -11.41 1.83 -6.68
N LEU A 78 -11.03 0.63 -6.27
CA LEU A 78 -11.76 -0.58 -6.65
C LEU A 78 -13.19 -0.55 -6.13
N GLY A 79 -13.40 -0.14 -4.86
CA GLY A 79 -14.75 0.03 -4.29
C GLY A 79 -15.58 1.04 -5.08
N LYS A 80 -15.01 2.20 -5.41
CA LYS A 80 -15.69 3.21 -6.24
C LYS A 80 -16.12 2.67 -7.60
N LYS A 81 -15.29 1.83 -8.22
CA LYS A 81 -15.56 1.23 -9.52
C LYS A 81 -16.33 -0.09 -9.43
N GLY A 82 -16.88 -0.46 -8.28
CA GLY A 82 -17.60 -1.73 -8.12
C GLY A 82 -16.74 -2.97 -8.40
N GLY A 83 -15.42 -2.87 -8.23
CA GLY A 83 -14.50 -3.98 -8.42
C GLY A 83 -14.11 -4.28 -9.88
N PHE A 84 -14.33 -3.37 -10.83
CA PHE A 84 -13.91 -3.51 -12.23
C PHE A 84 -12.77 -2.56 -12.61
N SER A 85 -11.92 -2.99 -13.55
CA SER A 85 -10.94 -2.11 -14.19
C SER A 85 -11.38 -1.73 -15.59
N GLY A 86 -11.59 -0.43 -15.83
CA GLY A 86 -11.84 0.11 -17.17
C GLY A 86 -13.32 0.20 -17.55
N SER A 87 -13.55 0.37 -18.86
CA SER A 87 -14.87 0.45 -19.47
C SER A 87 -15.48 -0.95 -19.56
N SER A 88 -16.04 -1.45 -18.46
CA SER A 88 -16.93 -2.60 -18.53
C SER A 88 -18.07 -2.28 -19.51
N PRO A 89 -18.57 -3.25 -20.28
CA PRO A 89 -19.80 -3.07 -21.07
C PRO A 89 -21.02 -2.71 -20.18
N CYS A 90 -20.90 -2.93 -18.88
CA CYS A 90 -21.85 -2.55 -17.85
C CYS A 90 -21.41 -1.31 -17.05
N GLY A 91 -20.36 -0.61 -17.46
CA GLY A 91 -19.97 0.66 -16.89
C GLY A 91 -20.90 1.76 -17.37
N THR A 92 -21.26 2.66 -16.47
CA THR A 92 -21.93 3.93 -16.80
C THR A 92 -21.36 5.05 -15.95
N THR A 93 -21.54 6.26 -16.41
CA THR A 93 -21.18 7.47 -15.68
C THR A 93 -22.47 8.18 -15.33
N LEU A 94 -22.85 8.16 -14.05
CA LEU A 94 -24.04 8.86 -13.59
C LEU A 94 -23.65 10.21 -12.98
N PRO A 95 -24.36 11.30 -13.33
CA PRO A 95 -24.23 12.55 -12.59
C PRO A 95 -24.80 12.33 -11.18
N MET A 96 -24.00 12.58 -10.15
CA MET A 96 -24.37 12.20 -8.79
C MET A 96 -24.46 13.40 -7.85
N PRO A 97 -25.55 14.19 -7.89
CA PRO A 97 -25.68 15.36 -7.01
C PRO A 97 -25.96 15.01 -5.53
N ALA A 98 -26.29 13.76 -5.18
CA ALA A 98 -27.00 13.46 -3.94
C ALA A 98 -26.29 12.54 -2.91
N ILE A 99 -25.15 11.92 -3.23
CA ILE A 99 -24.34 11.16 -2.24
C ILE A 99 -23.22 12.04 -1.65
N GLY A 100 -23.38 13.36 -1.73
CA GLY A 100 -22.38 14.32 -1.23
C GLY A 100 -21.08 14.38 -2.04
N ALA A 101 -21.04 13.74 -3.22
CA ALA A 101 -19.92 13.83 -4.15
C ALA A 101 -20.22 14.91 -5.21
N LEU A 102 -19.39 15.94 -5.30
CA LEU A 102 -19.45 16.89 -6.41
C LEU A 102 -18.89 16.18 -7.66
N GLY A 103 -19.75 15.81 -8.61
CA GLY A 103 -19.31 15.34 -9.93
C GLY A 103 -20.09 14.14 -10.48
N SER A 104 -19.50 13.50 -11.49
CA SER A 104 -19.95 12.22 -12.01
C SER A 104 -19.22 11.08 -11.32
N VAL A 105 -19.92 9.96 -11.12
CA VAL A 105 -19.34 8.74 -10.58
C VAL A 105 -19.43 7.66 -11.65
N GLU A 106 -18.29 7.01 -11.92
CA GLU A 106 -18.26 5.79 -12.71
C GLU A 106 -18.81 4.65 -11.84
N LEU A 107 -19.91 4.05 -12.30
CA LEU A 107 -20.59 2.96 -11.63
C LEU A 107 -20.66 1.78 -12.57
N ASN A 108 -20.54 0.58 -12.01
CA ASN A 108 -20.83 -0.64 -12.74
C ASN A 108 -22.21 -1.15 -12.35
N TYR A 109 -23.02 -1.47 -13.36
CA TYR A 109 -24.25 -2.21 -13.15
C TYR A 109 -23.90 -3.60 -12.66
N TRP A 110 -24.64 -4.09 -11.66
CA TRP A 110 -24.67 -5.51 -11.32
C TRP A 110 -25.55 -6.28 -12.30
N VAL A 111 -26.70 -5.67 -12.61
CA VAL A 111 -27.67 -6.14 -13.59
C VAL A 111 -28.11 -4.93 -14.41
N LYS A 112 -28.07 -5.07 -15.74
CA LYS A 112 -28.49 -4.06 -16.72
C LYS A 112 -29.49 -4.70 -17.68
N GLY A 113 -30.77 -4.34 -17.54
CA GLY A 113 -31.87 -5.10 -18.14
C GLY A 113 -31.84 -6.57 -17.71
N ASP A 114 -31.85 -7.50 -18.67
CA ASP A 114 -31.77 -8.94 -18.40
C ASP A 114 -30.33 -9.48 -18.31
N LYS A 115 -29.32 -8.62 -18.51
CA LYS A 115 -27.92 -9.04 -18.54
C LYS A 115 -27.28 -8.90 -17.16
N LYS A 116 -26.78 -10.01 -16.61
CA LYS A 116 -25.88 -9.99 -15.45
C LYS A 116 -24.49 -9.53 -15.88
N CYS A 117 -23.95 -8.56 -15.16
CA CYS A 117 -22.67 -7.94 -15.50
C CYS A 117 -21.46 -8.64 -14.85
N TYR A 118 -21.71 -9.47 -13.83
CA TYR A 118 -20.70 -10.25 -13.10
C TYR A 118 -20.86 -11.77 -13.31
N GLU A 119 -21.47 -12.18 -14.43
CA GLU A 119 -21.70 -13.60 -14.70
C GLU A 119 -20.38 -14.33 -14.99
N ASN A 120 -20.12 -15.44 -14.27
CA ASN A 120 -18.92 -16.28 -14.40
C ASN A 120 -17.57 -15.61 -14.09
N VAL A 121 -17.57 -14.47 -13.41
CA VAL A 121 -16.34 -13.82 -12.97
C VAL A 121 -15.85 -14.44 -11.66
N ASN A 122 -14.64 -15.01 -11.66
CA ASN A 122 -13.96 -15.29 -10.39
C ASN A 122 -13.49 -13.96 -9.79
N PHE A 123 -14.36 -13.37 -8.95
CA PHE A 123 -14.14 -12.05 -8.37
C PHE A 123 -12.80 -11.95 -7.65
N TYR A 124 -12.34 -13.03 -6.99
CA TYR A 124 -11.07 -13.03 -6.27
C TYR A 124 -9.88 -12.89 -7.23
N ASP A 125 -9.88 -13.64 -8.34
CA ASP A 125 -8.79 -13.58 -9.33
C ASP A 125 -8.79 -12.24 -10.07
N GLU A 126 -9.97 -11.74 -10.44
CA GLU A 126 -10.10 -10.42 -11.06
C GLU A 126 -9.64 -9.34 -10.08
N PHE A 127 -10.18 -9.31 -8.86
CA PHE A 127 -9.78 -8.38 -7.82
C PHE A 127 -8.26 -8.38 -7.60
N LYS A 128 -7.64 -9.56 -7.52
CA LYS A 128 -6.18 -9.68 -7.38
C LYS A 128 -5.43 -9.10 -8.57
N GLY A 129 -5.90 -9.33 -9.79
CA GLY A 129 -5.34 -8.75 -11.01
C GLY A 129 -5.48 -7.22 -11.04
N LEU A 130 -6.66 -6.70 -10.70
CA LEU A 130 -6.91 -5.26 -10.67
C LEU A 130 -6.13 -4.57 -9.56
N PHE A 131 -6.14 -5.17 -8.38
CA PHE A 131 -5.38 -4.70 -7.24
C PHE A 131 -3.91 -4.56 -7.62
N LYS A 132 -3.33 -5.55 -8.31
CA LYS A 132 -1.95 -5.47 -8.81
C LYS A 132 -1.71 -4.21 -9.66
N ASN A 133 -2.57 -3.98 -10.65
CA ASN A 133 -2.41 -2.90 -11.61
C ASN A 133 -2.55 -1.53 -10.94
N PHE A 134 -3.56 -1.35 -10.09
CA PHE A 134 -3.78 -0.10 -9.37
C PHE A 134 -2.72 0.12 -8.30
N PHE A 135 -2.32 -0.93 -7.57
CA PHE A 135 -1.33 -0.85 -6.50
C PHE A 135 -0.02 -0.28 -7.02
N TYR A 136 0.56 -0.82 -8.10
CA TYR A 136 1.81 -0.28 -8.65
C TYR A 136 1.66 1.14 -9.21
N THR A 137 0.52 1.44 -9.83
CA THR A 137 0.23 2.80 -10.29
C THR A 137 0.18 3.80 -9.14
N ARG A 138 -0.38 3.41 -7.98
CA ARG A 138 -0.49 4.24 -6.79
C ARG A 138 0.80 4.32 -6.01
N LEU A 139 1.51 3.20 -5.88
CA LEU A 139 2.82 3.14 -5.27
C LEU A 139 3.79 4.14 -5.93
N ASN A 140 3.75 4.23 -7.27
CA ASN A 140 4.53 5.20 -8.02
C ASN A 140 4.22 6.66 -7.67
N ARG A 141 3.02 6.99 -7.17
CA ARG A 141 2.69 8.34 -6.69
C ARG A 141 3.31 8.64 -5.33
N TYR A 142 3.55 7.61 -4.53
CA TYR A 142 4.21 7.70 -3.22
C TYR A 142 5.70 7.42 -3.27
N ASN A 143 6.28 7.27 -4.47
CA ASN A 143 7.73 7.28 -4.69
C ASN A 143 8.25 8.69 -4.39
N PHE A 144 8.36 9.00 -3.09
CA PHE A 144 8.95 10.25 -2.63
C PHE A 144 10.43 10.27 -2.99
N ILE A 145 10.80 11.24 -3.81
CA ILE A 145 12.17 11.65 -4.10
C ILE A 145 12.71 12.34 -2.84
N LYS A 146 13.12 11.60 -1.82
CA LYS A 146 13.86 12.17 -0.69
C LYS A 146 15.21 11.48 -0.56
N GLY A 147 16.22 12.10 -1.17
CA GLY A 147 17.52 11.47 -1.42
C GLY A 147 17.46 10.57 -2.65
N ASN A 148 18.61 10.20 -3.23
CA ASN A 148 18.76 9.39 -4.45
C ASN A 148 18.25 7.93 -4.32
N PHE A 149 17.22 7.69 -3.50
CA PHE A 149 16.60 6.40 -3.30
C PHE A 149 15.50 6.24 -4.34
N TYR A 150 15.85 5.58 -5.44
CA TYR A 150 14.85 5.07 -6.36
C TYR A 150 14.15 3.93 -5.68
N PHE A 151 12.85 4.10 -5.43
CA PHE A 151 12.00 2.98 -5.09
C PHE A 151 12.14 1.97 -6.23
N VAL A 152 12.72 0.80 -5.94
CA VAL A 152 12.93 -0.22 -6.97
C VAL A 152 11.55 -0.75 -7.36
N GLN A 153 11.00 -0.21 -8.45
CA GLN A 153 9.72 -0.64 -8.98
C GLN A 153 9.79 -2.16 -9.21
N GLY A 154 8.79 -2.89 -8.72
CA GLY A 154 8.78 -4.35 -8.77
C GLY A 154 9.62 -5.04 -7.69
N ASN A 155 10.13 -4.33 -6.68
CA ASN A 155 10.74 -4.95 -5.49
C ASN A 155 9.71 -5.27 -4.39
N GLN A 156 8.42 -5.24 -4.70
CA GLN A 156 7.36 -5.61 -3.78
C GLN A 156 6.53 -6.73 -4.38
N GLU A 157 6.21 -7.71 -3.57
CA GLU A 157 5.19 -8.71 -3.82
C GLU A 157 4.11 -8.55 -2.75
N PHE A 158 2.87 -8.91 -3.06
CA PHE A 158 1.81 -8.88 -2.08
C PHE A 158 1.00 -10.17 -2.14
N MET A 159 0.51 -10.57 -0.98
CA MET A 159 -0.41 -11.66 -0.78
C MET A 159 -1.74 -11.06 -0.32
N ILE A 160 -2.81 -11.42 -1.01
CA ILE A 160 -4.17 -11.03 -0.65
C ILE A 160 -4.81 -12.25 0.01
N THR A 161 -5.28 -12.12 1.24
CA THR A 161 -6.15 -13.09 1.90
C THR A 161 -7.53 -12.46 2.11
N ASP A 162 -8.49 -13.24 2.60
CA ASP A 162 -9.84 -12.73 2.82
C ASP A 162 -9.85 -11.55 3.79
N ASP A 163 -9.01 -11.59 4.81
CA ASP A 163 -8.98 -10.64 5.93
C ASP A 163 -7.89 -9.57 5.81
N LYS A 164 -6.94 -9.68 4.88
CA LYS A 164 -5.85 -8.71 4.76
C LYS A 164 -5.12 -8.72 3.43
N VAL A 165 -4.39 -7.64 3.17
CA VAL A 165 -3.31 -7.60 2.18
C VAL A 165 -1.99 -7.45 2.90
N VAL A 166 -1.07 -8.37 2.63
CA VAL A 166 0.29 -8.34 3.17
C VAL A 166 1.27 -8.08 2.02
N GLY A 167 1.96 -6.95 2.06
CA GLY A 167 3.12 -6.69 1.21
C GLY A 167 4.37 -7.37 1.75
N SER A 168 5.32 -7.69 0.88
CA SER A 168 6.65 -8.15 1.22
C SER A 168 7.65 -7.59 0.20
N GLY A 169 8.87 -7.28 0.64
CA GLY A 169 9.95 -6.91 -0.29
C GLY A 169 10.63 -8.14 -0.86
N LEU A 170 10.99 -8.09 -2.13
CA LEU A 170 11.64 -9.19 -2.85
C LEU A 170 13.17 -9.20 -2.68
N ARG A 171 13.77 -8.03 -2.47
CA ARG A 171 15.22 -7.83 -2.39
C ARG A 171 15.58 -6.89 -1.26
N ASN A 172 16.79 -7.11 -0.73
CA ASN A 172 17.43 -6.27 0.27
C ASN A 172 17.63 -4.85 -0.24
N ILE A 173 17.69 -3.89 0.69
CA ILE A 173 18.10 -2.53 0.38
C ILE A 173 19.62 -2.50 0.36
N GLU A 174 20.16 -1.90 -0.70
CA GLU A 174 21.59 -1.66 -0.84
C GLU A 174 21.86 -0.17 -0.60
N LEU A 175 22.67 0.15 0.41
CA LEU A 175 23.11 1.51 0.69
C LEU A 175 24.60 1.64 0.46
N GLU A 176 24.99 2.59 -0.37
CA GLU A 176 26.40 2.89 -0.61
C GLU A 176 26.99 3.65 0.59
N PHE A 177 28.17 3.21 1.02
CA PHE A 177 29.05 3.96 1.92
C PHE A 177 29.97 4.81 1.06
N VAL A 178 29.91 6.13 1.22
CA VAL A 178 30.70 7.08 0.44
C VAL A 178 31.61 7.85 1.39
N SER A 179 32.91 7.85 1.12
CA SER A 179 33.91 8.64 1.83
C SER A 179 34.72 9.44 0.81
N ALA A 180 34.89 10.74 1.07
CA ALA A 180 35.55 11.68 0.15
C ALA A 180 35.05 11.58 -1.32
N GLY A 181 33.74 11.35 -1.50
CA GLY A 181 33.12 11.22 -2.82
C GLY A 181 33.36 9.88 -3.54
N LYS A 182 34.03 8.92 -2.90
CA LYS A 182 34.25 7.56 -3.43
C LYS A 182 33.43 6.53 -2.65
N THR A 183 32.79 5.62 -3.37
CA THR A 183 32.11 4.47 -2.76
C THR A 183 33.15 3.51 -2.19
N ILE A 184 33.15 3.36 -0.87
CA ILE A 184 34.08 2.47 -0.13
C ILE A 184 33.47 1.09 0.13
N GLY A 185 32.15 0.95 -0.03
CA GLY A 185 31.45 -0.32 0.14
C GLY A 185 29.94 -0.19 -0.06
N ILE A 186 29.27 -1.35 -0.12
CA ILE A 186 27.81 -1.44 -0.23
C ILE A 186 27.31 -2.23 0.98
N GLY A 187 26.50 -1.59 1.81
CA GLY A 187 25.77 -2.24 2.89
C GLY A 187 24.51 -2.89 2.35
N ARG A 188 24.37 -4.20 2.60
CA ARG A 188 23.15 -4.93 2.29
C ARG A 188 22.31 -5.06 3.55
N TYR A 189 21.20 -4.36 3.58
CA TYR A 189 20.28 -4.37 4.69
C TYR A 189 19.17 -5.35 4.35
N SER A 190 19.16 -6.50 5.05
CA SER A 190 18.13 -7.53 4.89
C SER A 190 16.78 -6.89 5.16
N PHE A 191 16.00 -6.72 4.10
CA PHE A 191 14.75 -5.99 4.20
C PHE A 191 13.59 -6.83 3.71
N LYS A 192 12.62 -7.02 4.61
CA LYS A 192 11.29 -7.54 4.30
C LYS A 192 10.27 -6.47 4.76
N PRO A 193 10.11 -5.36 4.02
CA PRO A 193 9.03 -4.41 4.26
C PRO A 193 7.75 -5.22 4.23
N SER A 194 7.01 -5.23 5.34
CA SER A 194 5.70 -5.85 5.37
C SER A 194 4.69 -4.82 5.81
N PHE A 195 3.99 -4.24 4.85
CA PHE A 195 2.74 -3.58 5.19
C PHE A 195 1.67 -4.66 5.32
N ALA A 196 0.84 -4.52 6.34
CA ALA A 196 -0.39 -5.28 6.47
C ALA A 196 -1.55 -4.30 6.46
N LEU A 197 -2.54 -4.56 5.61
CA LEU A 197 -3.80 -3.86 5.57
C LEU A 197 -4.90 -4.84 5.93
N ASP A 198 -5.46 -4.71 7.13
CA ASP A 198 -6.56 -5.56 7.58
C ASP A 198 -7.91 -5.05 7.04
N PHE A 199 -8.67 -5.98 6.50
CA PHE A 199 -10.06 -5.83 6.13
C PHE A 199 -10.93 -6.30 7.30
N LYS A 200 -11.71 -5.40 7.92
CA LYS A 200 -12.63 -5.83 8.98
C LYS A 200 -13.80 -6.63 8.40
N THR A 201 -14.25 -6.25 7.21
CA THR A 201 -15.16 -7.02 6.36
C THR A 201 -14.32 -7.77 5.34
N GLY A 202 -14.30 -9.10 5.41
CA GLY A 202 -13.44 -9.89 4.54
C GLY A 202 -13.79 -9.71 3.06
N LEU A 203 -12.85 -9.98 2.16
CA LEU A 203 -13.13 -9.99 0.71
C LEU A 203 -14.23 -11.00 0.36
N ASN A 204 -14.39 -12.06 1.15
CA ASN A 204 -15.51 -12.98 1.00
C ASN A 204 -16.88 -12.35 1.26
N ASP A 205 -16.97 -11.26 2.04
CA ASP A 205 -18.22 -10.52 2.19
C ASP A 205 -18.64 -9.85 0.87
N TYR A 206 -17.71 -9.66 -0.08
CA TYR A 206 -18.04 -9.27 -1.45
C TYR A 206 -18.79 -10.37 -2.20
N PHE A 207 -18.49 -11.66 -1.97
CA PHE A 207 -19.30 -12.76 -2.53
C PHE A 207 -20.70 -12.79 -1.91
N LYS A 208 -20.82 -12.47 -0.62
CA LYS A 208 -22.12 -12.30 0.03
C LYS A 208 -22.89 -11.13 -0.58
N LEU A 209 -22.20 -10.04 -0.92
CA LEU A 209 -22.78 -8.90 -1.64
C LEU A 209 -23.42 -9.35 -2.96
N SER A 210 -22.75 -10.20 -3.74
CA SER A 210 -23.31 -10.74 -4.99
C SER A 210 -24.66 -11.44 -4.77
N SER A 211 -24.71 -12.35 -3.79
CA SER A 211 -25.92 -13.12 -3.48
C SER A 211 -27.03 -12.22 -2.93
N ALA A 212 -26.66 -11.22 -2.13
CA ALA A 212 -27.57 -10.21 -1.62
C ALA A 212 -28.15 -9.36 -2.76
N VAL A 213 -27.33 -8.95 -3.73
CA VAL A 213 -27.78 -8.17 -4.88
C VAL A 213 -28.72 -8.98 -5.78
N ASP A 214 -28.41 -10.25 -6.04
CA ASP A 214 -29.32 -11.14 -6.77
C ASP A 214 -30.69 -11.25 -6.06
N SER A 215 -30.68 -11.31 -4.72
CA SER A 215 -31.91 -11.29 -3.92
C SER A 215 -32.66 -9.96 -4.07
N LEU A 216 -31.96 -8.82 -4.05
CA LEU A 216 -32.56 -7.50 -4.27
C LEU A 216 -33.20 -7.36 -5.65
N VAL A 217 -32.56 -7.89 -6.69
CA VAL A 217 -33.07 -7.88 -8.08
C VAL A 217 -34.40 -8.63 -8.16
N SER A 218 -34.47 -9.82 -7.55
CA SER A 218 -35.67 -10.67 -7.56
C SER A 218 -36.78 -10.19 -6.62
N CYS A 219 -36.48 -9.24 -5.73
CA CYS A 219 -37.41 -8.81 -4.70
C CYS A 219 -38.62 -8.06 -5.27
N LYS A 220 -39.82 -8.52 -4.88
CA LYS A 220 -41.13 -7.96 -5.30
C LYS A 220 -41.64 -6.85 -4.37
N GLU A 221 -41.11 -6.78 -3.15
CA GLU A 221 -41.47 -5.81 -2.13
C GLU A 221 -40.78 -4.45 -2.39
N THR A 222 -40.98 -3.48 -1.49
CA THR A 222 -40.25 -2.22 -1.57
C THR A 222 -38.75 -2.46 -1.33
N MET A 223 -37.89 -1.69 -2.00
CA MET A 223 -36.44 -1.90 -1.88
C MET A 223 -35.93 -1.83 -0.43
N GLN A 224 -36.56 -1.01 0.42
CA GLN A 224 -36.21 -0.91 1.83
C GLN A 224 -36.52 -2.20 2.60
N GLU A 225 -37.67 -2.84 2.35
CA GLU A 225 -38.04 -4.13 2.95
C GLU A 225 -37.09 -5.23 2.49
N CYS A 226 -36.74 -5.23 1.19
CA CYS A 226 -35.75 -6.15 0.64
C CYS A 226 -34.41 -6.02 1.36
N ILE A 227 -33.89 -4.79 1.54
CA ILE A 227 -32.62 -4.56 2.24
C ILE A 227 -32.70 -5.00 3.70
N ASN A 228 -33.81 -4.71 4.38
CA ASN A 228 -33.99 -5.06 5.79
C ASN A 228 -34.08 -6.58 6.02
N SER A 229 -34.45 -7.36 5.00
CA SER A 229 -34.49 -8.83 5.06
C SER A 229 -33.16 -9.50 4.69
N LEU A 230 -32.17 -8.76 4.19
CA LEU A 230 -30.85 -9.31 3.86
C LEU A 230 -30.04 -9.60 5.12
N ASP A 231 -29.64 -10.86 5.31
CA ASP A 231 -28.66 -11.25 6.32
C ASP A 231 -27.23 -10.90 5.87
N THR A 232 -26.85 -9.64 6.08
CA THR A 232 -25.53 -9.10 5.68
C THR A 232 -24.83 -8.41 6.86
N PRO A 233 -24.41 -9.16 7.88
CA PRO A 233 -23.84 -8.60 9.10
C PRO A 233 -22.59 -7.76 8.79
N GLY A 234 -22.55 -6.54 9.32
CA GLY A 234 -21.44 -5.61 9.15
C GLY A 234 -21.48 -4.75 7.88
N LEU A 235 -22.37 -5.05 6.91
CA LEU A 235 -22.56 -4.22 5.73
C LEU A 235 -23.59 -3.13 6.00
N LYS A 236 -23.21 -1.87 5.74
CA LYS A 236 -24.13 -0.74 5.81
C LYS A 236 -24.60 -0.38 4.42
N TRP A 237 -25.85 -0.71 4.14
CA TRP A 237 -26.51 -0.42 2.87
C TRP A 237 -27.06 1.00 2.87
N ASN A 238 -26.60 1.81 1.92
CA ASN A 238 -27.26 3.04 1.54
C ASN A 238 -27.71 2.88 0.09
N PHE A 239 -28.91 3.31 -0.24
CA PHE A 239 -29.37 3.30 -1.62
C PHE A 239 -30.07 4.59 -1.99
N GLN A 240 -30.05 4.90 -3.28
CA GLN A 240 -30.77 5.99 -3.87
C GLN A 240 -31.42 5.54 -5.16
N ARG A 241 -32.68 5.92 -5.34
CA ARG A 241 -33.41 5.73 -6.59
C ARG A 241 -33.14 6.91 -7.52
N PHE A 242 -32.66 6.63 -8.73
CA PHE A 242 -32.37 7.63 -9.76
C PHE A 242 -33.45 7.69 -10.83
N ASP A 243 -34.04 6.54 -11.15
CA ASP A 243 -35.11 6.36 -12.13
C ASP A 243 -36.13 5.35 -11.55
N PRO A 244 -37.39 5.33 -11.99
CA PRO A 244 -38.29 4.19 -11.83
C PRO A 244 -37.62 2.80 -11.83
N SER A 245 -36.70 2.52 -12.75
CA SER A 245 -35.96 1.25 -12.84
C SER A 245 -34.61 1.24 -12.13
N LEU A 246 -34.01 2.41 -11.88
CA LEU A 246 -32.59 2.50 -11.51
C LEU A 246 -32.39 2.76 -10.01
N TYR A 247 -31.78 1.79 -9.35
CA TYR A 247 -31.33 1.89 -7.97
C TYR A 247 -29.81 1.89 -7.91
N VAL A 248 -29.23 2.85 -7.20
CA VAL A 248 -27.80 2.89 -6.94
C VAL A 248 -27.56 2.58 -5.48
N PHE A 249 -26.69 1.63 -5.22
CA PHE A 249 -26.32 1.18 -3.89
C PHE A 249 -24.90 1.65 -3.58
N ALA A 250 -24.70 2.05 -2.33
CA ALA A 250 -23.41 2.34 -1.74
C ALA A 250 -23.29 1.54 -0.46
N VAL A 251 -22.44 0.52 -0.48
CA VAL A 251 -22.19 -0.35 0.68
C VAL A 251 -20.87 0.05 1.30
N GLU A 252 -20.93 0.55 2.53
CA GLU A 252 -19.70 0.95 3.23
C GLU A 252 -18.90 -0.28 3.66
N GLN A 253 -17.61 -0.31 3.33
CA GLN A 253 -16.67 -1.29 3.87
C GLN A 253 -15.81 -0.63 4.95
N ASP A 254 -15.73 -1.28 6.11
CA ASP A 254 -14.88 -0.79 7.19
C ASP A 254 -13.45 -1.30 6.98
N ILE A 255 -12.68 -0.54 6.21
CA ILE A 255 -11.26 -0.83 5.99
C ILE A 255 -10.44 -0.02 6.99
N ASN A 256 -9.48 -0.66 7.66
CA ASN A 256 -8.60 -0.01 8.63
C ASN A 256 -7.49 0.82 7.96
N CYS A 257 -7.91 1.68 7.04
CA CYS A 257 -7.11 2.74 6.49
C CYS A 257 -7.16 3.91 7.48
N ARG A 258 -6.03 4.26 8.11
CA ARG A 258 -5.91 5.36 9.09
C ARG A 258 -6.21 6.77 8.53
N PHE A 259 -6.91 6.87 7.40
CA PHE A 259 -7.38 8.14 6.89
C PHE A 259 -8.53 8.64 7.76
N LYS A 260 -8.47 9.91 8.17
CA LYS A 260 -9.64 10.67 8.65
C LYS A 260 -10.64 10.99 7.51
N GLY A 261 -10.58 10.26 6.41
CA GLY A 261 -11.38 10.48 5.20
C GLY A 261 -12.68 9.67 5.22
N PRO A 262 -13.51 9.84 4.18
CA PRO A 262 -14.70 9.01 4.00
C PRO A 262 -14.30 7.53 3.92
N LYS A 263 -15.08 6.66 4.56
CA LYS A 263 -14.89 5.22 4.47
C LYS A 263 -15.02 4.78 3.01
N PRO A 264 -14.21 3.81 2.53
CA PRO A 264 -14.39 3.24 1.22
C PRO A 264 -15.80 2.65 1.10
N ARG A 265 -16.46 2.96 -0.01
CA ARG A 265 -17.79 2.46 -0.34
C ARG A 265 -17.70 1.67 -1.63
N ILE A 266 -18.29 0.50 -1.65
CA ILE A 266 -18.56 -0.22 -2.88
C ILE A 266 -19.81 0.38 -3.47
N MET A 267 -19.70 0.93 -4.69
CA MET A 267 -20.84 1.53 -5.38
C MET A 267 -21.19 0.70 -6.61
N PHE A 268 -22.48 0.39 -6.76
CA PHE A 268 -22.99 -0.33 -7.91
C PHE A 268 -24.42 0.07 -8.21
N ALA A 269 -24.84 -0.14 -9.46
CA ALA A 269 -26.19 0.12 -9.92
C ALA A 269 -26.95 -1.19 -10.16
N VAL A 270 -28.24 -1.19 -9.88
CA VAL A 270 -29.16 -2.27 -10.21
C VAL A 270 -30.31 -1.66 -10.99
N GLU A 271 -30.48 -2.12 -12.22
CA GLU A 271 -31.64 -1.79 -13.04
C GLU A 271 -32.68 -2.89 -12.87
N LYS A 272 -33.82 -2.56 -12.27
CA LYS A 272 -34.98 -3.46 -12.20
C LYS A 272 -35.81 -3.32 -13.46
N PRO A 273 -36.27 -4.42 -14.08
CA PRO A 273 -37.24 -4.34 -15.15
C PRO A 273 -38.51 -3.65 -14.63
N VAL A 274 -38.91 -2.58 -15.30
CA VAL A 274 -40.17 -1.90 -14.98
C VAL A 274 -41.29 -2.86 -15.38
N THR A 275 -41.96 -3.45 -14.40
CA THR A 275 -43.26 -4.09 -14.64
C THR A 275 -44.24 -2.98 -14.97
N VAL A 276 -44.38 -2.64 -16.25
CA VAL A 276 -45.38 -1.69 -16.72
C VAL A 276 -46.75 -2.28 -16.40
N PRO A 277 -47.53 -1.69 -15.48
CA PRO A 277 -48.85 -2.22 -15.16
C PRO A 277 -49.71 -2.14 -16.42
N GLY A 278 -50.06 -3.28 -17.01
CA GLY A 278 -50.96 -3.37 -18.17
C GLY A 278 -50.32 -3.78 -19.50
N VAL A 279 -49.00 -4.01 -19.59
CA VAL A 279 -48.43 -4.70 -20.75
C VAL A 279 -48.59 -6.20 -20.51
N LEU A 280 -49.65 -6.77 -21.09
CA LEU A 280 -49.91 -8.21 -21.10
C LEU A 280 -48.63 -8.92 -21.59
N THR A 281 -48.11 -9.84 -20.79
CA THR A 281 -47.06 -10.76 -21.22
C THR A 281 -47.41 -11.32 -22.60
N PRO A 282 -46.49 -11.31 -23.57
CA PRO A 282 -46.77 -11.89 -24.88
C PRO A 282 -47.32 -13.30 -24.68
N PRO A 283 -48.40 -13.68 -25.39
CA PRO A 283 -49.04 -14.96 -25.20
C PRO A 283 -47.99 -16.06 -25.32
N VAL A 284 -47.92 -16.93 -24.31
CA VAL A 284 -47.06 -18.09 -24.29
C VAL A 284 -47.28 -18.83 -25.62
N PRO A 285 -46.24 -19.08 -26.43
CA PRO A 285 -46.42 -19.79 -27.70
C PRO A 285 -47.15 -21.10 -27.42
N ALA A 286 -48.24 -21.32 -28.14
CA ALA A 286 -49.07 -22.51 -27.96
C ALA A 286 -48.18 -23.76 -28.06
N PRO A 287 -48.37 -24.76 -27.18
CA PRO A 287 -47.60 -25.99 -27.25
C PRO A 287 -47.72 -26.58 -28.66
N PRO A 288 -46.63 -27.13 -29.22
CA PRO A 288 -46.66 -27.72 -30.55
C PRO A 288 -47.77 -28.76 -30.61
N VAL A 289 -48.70 -28.57 -31.55
CA VAL A 289 -49.81 -29.50 -31.77
C VAL A 289 -49.19 -30.86 -32.13
N PRO A 290 -49.50 -31.95 -31.41
CA PRO A 290 -49.04 -33.29 -31.77
C PRO A 290 -49.50 -33.60 -33.20
N GLY A 291 -48.55 -33.96 -34.07
CA GLY A 291 -48.82 -34.19 -35.48
C GLY A 291 -49.92 -35.22 -35.71
N THR A 292 -50.88 -34.82 -36.55
CA THR A 292 -51.83 -35.71 -37.26
C THR A 292 -51.16 -36.35 -38.45
#